data_AF-A0A356FA48-F1
#
_entry.id   AF-A0A356FA48-F1
#
_cell.length_a   1.000
_cell.length_b   1.000
_cell.length_c   1.000
_cell.angle_alpha   90.00
_cell.angle_beta   90.00
_cell.angle_gamma   90.00
#
_symmetry.space_group_name_H-M   'P 1'
#
loop_
_entity.id
_entity.type
_entity.pdbx_description
1 polymer ?
#
loop_
_entity_poly.entity_id
_entity_poly.type
_entity_poly.pdbx_seq_one_letter_code
_entity_poly.pdbx_strand_id
1 'polypeptide(L)'
;RTDKFRQLEEILPTPNERRTASGAPGPAYWQQQADYVIDVEVNEKTHQVIGSETITYTNNSPHELSYLWLQLDPNLFSKHSFTPLADEAPELADISYRRLKGILYRSEFDGSITVSSVKDRDGKPLPHTLVKTMMRVDLPAPLKSGKAFTFSVAWSYTLVDLKKIRARSGQEVLEDGNAIYSVAQWYPRMCAYTDVHGWRHRQYIGGGEFTLEFGNFLVKITAPEDHIVASTGMLQNPEDVLTADQRKRLGA
;
A
#
# COMPACT_ATOMS: atom_id res chain seq x y z
N ARG A 1 38.84 11.61 6.69
CA ARG A 1 39.03 12.31 5.40
C ARG A 1 38.30 11.50 4.36
N THR A 2 37.37 12.10 3.60
CA THR A 2 36.61 11.41 2.56
C THR A 2 37.56 11.09 1.40
N ASP A 3 37.85 9.81 1.19
CA ASP A 3 38.68 9.35 0.07
C ASP A 3 37.81 9.24 -1.18
N LYS A 4 38.05 10.13 -2.14
CA LYS A 4 37.28 10.21 -3.40
C LYS A 4 37.61 9.06 -4.37
N PHE A 5 38.63 8.26 -4.09
CA PHE A 5 39.05 7.11 -4.90
C PHE A 5 38.96 5.78 -4.15
N ARG A 6 38.26 5.76 -3.00
CA ARG A 6 38.01 4.50 -2.27
C ARG A 6 37.36 3.49 -3.22
N GLN A 7 37.94 2.29 -3.28
CA GLN A 7 37.42 1.21 -4.11
C GLN A 7 36.01 0.85 -3.66
N LEU A 8 35.07 0.78 -4.60
CA LEU A 8 33.68 0.40 -4.30
C LEU A 8 33.58 -1.04 -3.78
N GLU A 9 34.54 -1.90 -4.13
CA GLU A 9 34.65 -3.29 -3.67
C GLU A 9 34.72 -3.42 -2.15
N GLU A 10 35.22 -2.41 -1.43
CA GLU A 10 35.25 -2.40 0.05
C GLU A 10 33.88 -2.17 0.68
N ILE A 11 32.92 -1.64 -0.09
CA ILE A 11 31.60 -1.20 0.39
C ILE A 11 30.48 -2.08 -0.18
N LEU A 12 30.70 -2.67 -1.35
CA LEU A 12 29.73 -3.54 -1.99
C LEU A 12 29.76 -4.95 -1.38
N PRO A 13 28.58 -5.58 -1.19
CA PRO A 13 28.53 -6.94 -0.67
C PRO A 13 29.20 -7.92 -1.62
N THR A 14 29.93 -8.90 -1.06
CA THR A 14 30.54 -9.98 -1.84
C THR A 14 29.46 -10.77 -2.60
N PRO A 15 29.69 -11.08 -3.89
CA PRO A 15 28.78 -11.92 -4.67
C PRO A 15 28.56 -13.29 -4.00
N ASN A 16 27.37 -13.86 -4.18
CA ASN A 16 26.99 -15.16 -3.64
C ASN A 16 25.97 -15.86 -4.57
N GLU A 17 25.51 -17.04 -4.17
CA GLU A 17 24.57 -17.84 -4.99
C GLU A 17 23.23 -17.15 -5.27
N ARG A 18 22.85 -16.16 -4.45
CA ARG A 18 21.61 -15.39 -4.61
C ARG A 18 21.80 -14.13 -5.46
N ARG A 19 23.00 -13.54 -5.48
CA ARG A 19 23.35 -12.37 -6.30
C ARG A 19 24.75 -12.45 -6.88
N THR A 20 24.83 -12.33 -8.20
CA THR A 20 26.10 -12.27 -8.93
C THR A 20 26.84 -10.95 -8.69
N ALA A 21 28.09 -10.84 -9.16
CA ALA A 21 28.89 -9.60 -9.06
C ALA A 21 28.28 -8.38 -9.77
N SER A 22 27.39 -8.62 -10.73
CA SER A 22 26.64 -7.55 -11.39
C SER A 22 25.43 -7.04 -10.58
N GLY A 23 25.10 -7.70 -9.46
CA GLY A 23 23.88 -7.49 -8.70
C GLY A 23 22.65 -8.25 -9.24
N ALA A 24 22.76 -8.88 -10.41
CA ALA A 24 21.69 -9.69 -10.98
C ALA A 24 21.39 -10.95 -10.12
N PRO A 25 20.13 -11.43 -10.13
CA PRO A 25 19.74 -12.70 -9.52
C PRO A 25 20.69 -13.85 -9.89
N GLY A 26 21.18 -14.57 -8.87
CA GLY A 26 21.95 -15.80 -9.03
C GLY A 26 21.07 -17.05 -9.08
N PRO A 27 21.65 -18.25 -9.28
CA PRO A 27 20.91 -19.50 -9.38
C PRO A 27 20.04 -19.86 -8.16
N ALA A 28 20.42 -19.38 -6.96
CA ALA A 28 19.67 -19.60 -5.72
C ALA A 28 18.83 -18.37 -5.32
N TYR A 29 18.59 -17.43 -6.24
CA TYR A 29 17.70 -16.30 -6.00
C TYR A 29 16.27 -16.79 -5.75
N TRP A 30 15.61 -16.13 -4.81
CA TRP A 30 14.20 -16.35 -4.49
C TRP A 30 13.52 -15.01 -4.32
N GLN A 31 12.22 -15.00 -4.61
CA GLN A 31 11.35 -13.86 -4.37
C GLN A 31 10.02 -14.39 -3.85
N GLN A 32 9.42 -13.69 -2.89
CA GLN A 32 8.13 -14.10 -2.34
C GLN A 32 7.02 -13.80 -3.34
N GLN A 33 5.85 -14.37 -3.09
CA GLN A 33 4.67 -14.07 -3.87
C GLN A 33 3.51 -13.74 -2.93
N ALA A 34 2.78 -12.67 -3.26
CA ALA A 34 1.60 -12.22 -2.54
C ALA A 34 0.44 -12.05 -3.51
N ASP A 35 -0.45 -13.02 -3.57
CA ASP A 35 -1.65 -12.97 -4.41
C ASP A 35 -2.83 -12.38 -3.63
N TYR A 36 -3.67 -11.63 -4.34
CA TYR A 36 -4.77 -10.85 -3.75
C TYR A 36 -6.10 -11.11 -4.45
N VAL A 37 -7.14 -11.24 -3.63
CA VAL A 37 -8.53 -11.02 -4.03
C VAL A 37 -9.04 -9.85 -3.20
N ILE A 38 -9.42 -8.75 -3.84
CA ILE A 38 -9.82 -7.51 -3.17
C ILE A 38 -11.24 -7.14 -3.59
N ASP A 39 -12.12 -6.94 -2.62
CA ASP A 39 -13.43 -6.33 -2.76
C ASP A 39 -13.36 -4.93 -2.12
N VAL A 40 -13.63 -3.88 -2.88
CA VAL A 40 -13.52 -2.49 -2.41
C VAL A 40 -14.68 -1.64 -2.92
N GLU A 41 -15.13 -0.70 -2.09
CA GLU A 41 -16.16 0.28 -2.39
C GLU A 41 -15.70 1.69 -2.00
N VAL A 42 -16.09 2.68 -2.83
CA VAL A 42 -16.02 4.09 -2.45
C VAL A 42 -17.40 4.56 -2.00
N ASN A 43 -17.51 4.97 -0.73
CA ASN A 43 -18.70 5.60 -0.20
C ASN A 43 -18.62 7.11 -0.44
N GLU A 44 -19.36 7.62 -1.42
CA GLU A 44 -19.31 9.02 -1.80
C GLU A 44 -19.81 9.98 -0.72
N LYS A 45 -20.81 9.57 0.06
CA LYS A 45 -21.40 10.42 1.12
C LYS A 45 -20.41 10.72 2.24
N THR A 46 -19.47 9.79 2.48
CA THR A 46 -18.48 9.90 3.56
C THR A 46 -17.06 10.06 3.05
N HIS A 47 -16.86 9.99 1.72
CA HIS A 47 -15.56 9.91 1.05
C HIS A 47 -14.65 8.82 1.62
N GLN A 48 -15.24 7.70 2.07
CA GLN A 48 -14.49 6.56 2.59
C GLN A 48 -14.21 5.53 1.52
N VAL A 49 -13.03 4.94 1.58
CA VAL A 49 -12.71 3.67 0.92
C VAL A 49 -12.94 2.57 1.95
N ILE A 50 -13.78 1.60 1.61
CA ILE A 50 -14.12 0.45 2.45
C ILE A 50 -13.71 -0.79 1.68
N GLY A 51 -12.87 -1.63 2.26
CA GLY A 51 -12.31 -2.78 1.56
C GLY A 51 -12.19 -4.02 2.42
N SER A 52 -12.18 -5.15 1.75
CA SER A 52 -11.73 -6.41 2.31
C SER A 52 -10.87 -7.12 1.29
N GLU A 53 -9.79 -7.74 1.75
CA GLU A 53 -8.90 -8.51 0.90
C GLU A 53 -8.64 -9.88 1.50
N THR A 54 -8.49 -10.86 0.62
CA THR A 54 -7.92 -12.17 0.94
C THR A 54 -6.54 -12.25 0.30
N ILE A 55 -5.53 -12.46 1.13
CA ILE A 55 -4.12 -12.49 0.73
C ILE A 55 -3.64 -13.93 0.84
N THR A 56 -3.04 -14.46 -0.22
CA THR A 56 -2.27 -15.70 -0.19
C THR A 56 -0.79 -15.37 -0.33
N TYR A 57 -0.05 -15.56 0.76
CA TYR A 57 1.39 -15.31 0.81
C TYR A 57 2.15 -16.64 0.69
N THR A 58 2.97 -16.77 -0.36
CA THR A 58 3.82 -17.94 -0.60
C THR A 58 5.24 -17.63 -0.17
N ASN A 59 5.76 -18.43 0.79
CA ASN A 59 7.11 -18.31 1.29
C ASN A 59 8.09 -19.12 0.41
N ASN A 60 8.79 -18.45 -0.49
CA ASN A 60 9.86 -19.00 -1.32
C ASN A 60 11.26 -18.84 -0.68
N SER A 61 11.36 -18.18 0.48
CA SER A 61 12.62 -18.06 1.20
C SER A 61 12.99 -19.39 1.88
N PRO A 62 14.29 -19.66 2.12
CA PRO A 62 14.74 -20.84 2.86
C PRO A 62 14.45 -20.76 4.36
N HIS A 63 13.83 -19.67 4.84
CA HIS A 63 13.57 -19.42 6.25
C HIS A 63 12.15 -19.81 6.61
N GLU A 64 11.93 -20.25 7.84
CA GLU A 64 10.59 -20.34 8.41
C GLU A 64 10.14 -18.96 8.90
N LEU A 65 8.92 -18.54 8.52
CA LEU A 65 8.37 -17.24 8.91
C LEU A 65 7.28 -17.44 9.95
N SER A 66 7.44 -16.87 11.14
CA SER A 66 6.43 -16.93 12.22
C SER A 66 5.44 -15.78 12.20
N TYR A 67 5.68 -14.76 11.39
CA TYR A 67 4.82 -13.59 11.24
C TYR A 67 4.99 -12.97 9.85
N LEU A 68 3.97 -12.23 9.42
CA LEU A 68 3.91 -11.49 8.17
C LEU A 68 3.77 -9.99 8.46
N TRP A 69 4.25 -9.15 7.54
CA TRP A 69 4.12 -7.70 7.66
C TRP A 69 3.34 -7.11 6.48
N LEU A 70 2.47 -6.15 6.78
CA LEU A 70 1.75 -5.33 5.81
C LEU A 70 2.07 -3.85 6.00
N GLN A 71 2.10 -3.10 4.91
CA GLN A 71 2.15 -1.65 4.85
C GLN A 71 0.73 -1.09 4.89
N LEU A 72 0.53 -0.08 5.73
CA LEU A 72 -0.73 0.64 5.93
C LEU A 72 -0.53 2.10 5.52
N ASP A 73 -0.32 2.36 4.24
CA ASP A 73 0.04 3.68 3.72
C ASP A 73 -0.97 4.80 4.03
N PRO A 74 -2.29 4.57 4.10
CA PRO A 74 -3.23 5.61 4.52
C PRO A 74 -2.90 6.22 5.90
N ASN A 75 -2.25 5.46 6.79
CA ASN A 75 -1.79 5.97 8.09
C ASN A 75 -0.70 7.06 7.96
N LEU A 76 -0.20 7.39 6.76
CA LEU A 76 0.56 8.61 6.51
C LEU A 76 -0.19 9.86 6.99
N PHE A 77 -1.52 9.85 6.87
CA PHE A 77 -2.41 10.94 7.28
C PHE A 77 -2.99 10.75 8.69
N SER A 78 -2.50 9.75 9.44
CA SER A 78 -2.85 9.58 10.85
C SER A 78 -2.23 10.70 11.69
N LYS A 79 -2.95 11.14 12.73
CA LYS A 79 -2.42 12.05 13.76
C LYS A 79 -1.21 11.46 14.51
N HIS A 80 -1.05 10.14 14.49
CA HIS A 80 0.03 9.43 15.16
C HIS A 80 1.13 8.95 14.18
N SER A 81 1.10 9.40 12.92
CA SER A 81 2.12 9.09 11.94
C SER A 81 3.48 9.73 12.30
N PHE A 82 4.55 9.25 11.67
CA PHE A 82 5.87 9.90 11.80
C PHE A 82 6.10 11.01 10.78
N THR A 83 5.18 11.20 9.82
CA THR A 83 5.30 12.20 8.76
C THR A 83 5.61 13.60 9.31
N PRO A 84 4.89 14.13 10.31
CA PRO A 84 5.15 15.47 10.82
C PRO A 84 6.52 15.62 11.49
N LEU A 85 7.13 14.52 11.96
CA LEU A 85 8.47 14.54 12.56
C LEU A 85 9.59 14.56 11.52
N ALA A 86 9.28 14.18 10.27
CA ALA A 86 10.21 14.21 9.16
C ALA A 86 10.14 15.52 8.35
N ASP A 87 9.06 16.30 8.53
CA ASP A 87 8.86 17.58 7.85
C ASP A 87 9.72 18.69 8.50
N GLU A 88 10.29 19.57 7.67
CA GLU A 88 10.94 20.78 8.13
C GLU A 88 9.91 21.77 8.70
N ALA A 89 10.30 22.49 9.76
CA ALA A 89 9.44 23.53 10.33
C ALA A 89 9.12 24.60 9.26
N PRO A 90 7.85 25.02 9.13
CA PRO A 90 7.48 26.01 8.13
C PRO A 90 8.05 27.39 8.49
N GLU A 91 8.64 28.07 7.52
CA GLU A 91 8.92 29.51 7.63
C GLU A 91 7.60 30.29 7.64
N LEU A 92 7.26 30.88 8.79
CA LEU A 92 5.96 31.55 8.98
C LEU A 92 5.91 32.97 8.41
N ALA A 93 7.05 33.60 8.14
CA ALA A 93 7.13 35.00 7.71
C ALA A 93 6.48 35.23 6.34
N ASP A 94 6.69 34.31 5.38
CA ASP A 94 6.20 34.42 3.99
C ASP A 94 5.30 33.24 3.57
N ILE A 95 4.53 32.70 4.53
CA ILE A 95 3.67 31.55 4.26
C ILE A 95 2.46 31.93 3.38
N SER A 96 2.31 31.26 2.24
CA SER A 96 1.11 31.43 1.42
C SER A 96 -0.15 30.96 2.15
N TYR A 97 -1.29 31.61 1.89
CA TYR A 97 -2.58 31.20 2.44
C TYR A 97 -2.93 29.74 2.12
N ARG A 98 -2.56 29.25 0.93
CA ARG A 98 -2.72 27.84 0.54
C ARG A 98 -1.92 26.91 1.45
N ARG A 99 -0.67 27.24 1.76
CA ARG A 99 0.18 26.44 2.66
C ARG A 99 -0.36 26.46 4.09
N LEU A 100 -0.81 27.62 4.59
CA LEU A 100 -1.43 27.73 5.91
C LEU A 100 -2.70 26.87 6.03
N LYS A 101 -3.59 26.92 5.03
CA LYS A 101 -4.78 26.04 4.96
C LYS A 101 -4.42 24.55 5.00
N GLY A 102 -3.38 24.16 4.27
CA GLY A 102 -2.92 22.77 4.25
C GLY A 102 -2.40 22.29 5.61
N ILE A 103 -1.65 23.15 6.32
CA ILE A 103 -1.17 22.87 7.69
C ILE A 103 -2.36 22.69 8.64
N LEU A 104 -3.32 23.64 8.63
CA LEU A 104 -4.51 23.56 9.47
C LEU A 104 -5.30 22.28 9.18
N TYR A 105 -5.55 21.98 7.90
CA TYR A 105 -6.26 20.77 7.50
C TYR A 105 -5.56 19.50 8.01
N ARG A 106 -4.23 19.37 7.85
CA ARG A 106 -3.47 18.23 8.38
C ARG A 106 -3.52 18.11 9.90
N SER A 107 -3.67 19.22 10.63
CA SER A 107 -3.76 19.20 12.09
C SER A 107 -5.12 18.69 12.59
N GLU A 108 -6.18 18.93 11.83
CA GLU A 108 -7.55 18.57 12.20
C GLU A 108 -7.95 17.18 11.67
N PHE A 109 -7.56 16.87 10.44
CA PHE A 109 -7.88 15.64 9.75
C PHE A 109 -7.18 14.44 10.37
N ASP A 110 -7.89 13.31 10.46
CA ASP A 110 -7.32 12.02 10.83
C ASP A 110 -7.68 10.99 9.75
N GLY A 111 -6.68 10.63 8.95
CA GLY A 111 -6.81 9.62 7.89
C GLY A 111 -6.43 8.21 8.33
N SER A 112 -6.41 7.94 9.64
CA SER A 112 -6.06 6.63 10.17
C SER A 112 -6.93 5.53 9.55
N ILE A 113 -6.29 4.47 9.07
CA ILE A 113 -6.96 3.25 8.64
C ILE A 113 -7.55 2.54 9.86
N THR A 114 -8.80 2.12 9.72
CA THR A 114 -9.46 1.20 10.65
C THR A 114 -9.29 -0.20 10.11
N VAL A 115 -8.57 -1.07 10.82
CA VAL A 115 -8.54 -2.51 10.52
C VAL A 115 -9.64 -3.17 11.35
N SER A 116 -10.73 -3.56 10.70
CA SER A 116 -11.91 -4.10 11.37
C SER A 116 -11.79 -5.60 11.66
N SER A 117 -11.02 -6.34 10.85
CA SER A 117 -10.69 -7.73 11.16
C SER A 117 -9.43 -8.22 10.44
N VAL A 118 -8.75 -9.19 11.06
CA VAL A 118 -7.70 -10.01 10.45
C VAL A 118 -8.03 -11.47 10.80
N LYS A 119 -8.23 -12.33 9.80
CA LYS A 119 -8.71 -13.70 10.01
C LYS A 119 -7.96 -14.70 9.15
N ASP A 120 -7.80 -15.93 9.62
CA ASP A 120 -7.32 -17.03 8.79
C ASP A 120 -8.39 -17.51 7.79
N ARG A 121 -8.05 -18.50 6.96
CA ARG A 121 -8.96 -19.10 5.98
C ARG A 121 -10.23 -19.73 6.58
N ASP A 122 -10.17 -20.13 7.86
CA ASP A 122 -11.29 -20.74 8.58
C ASP A 122 -12.14 -19.68 9.29
N GLY A 123 -11.80 -18.39 9.13
CA GLY A 123 -12.49 -17.25 9.74
C GLY A 123 -12.08 -16.99 11.19
N LYS A 124 -11.05 -17.67 11.72
CA LYS A 124 -10.57 -17.44 13.10
C LYS A 124 -9.74 -16.16 13.16
N PRO A 125 -9.93 -15.31 14.19
CA PRO A 125 -9.11 -14.12 14.37
C PRO A 125 -7.62 -14.44 14.47
N LEU A 126 -6.78 -13.67 13.78
CA LEU A 126 -5.33 -13.75 13.89
C LEU A 126 -4.80 -12.64 14.81
N PRO A 127 -3.87 -12.94 15.74
CA PRO A 127 -3.20 -11.92 16.52
C PRO A 127 -2.44 -10.98 15.57
N HIS A 128 -2.62 -9.67 15.76
CA HIS A 128 -1.95 -8.67 14.95
C HIS A 128 -1.63 -7.43 15.78
N THR A 129 -0.65 -6.66 15.33
CA THR A 129 -0.21 -5.43 15.97
C THR A 129 -0.06 -4.33 14.93
N LEU A 130 -0.80 -3.24 15.12
CA LEU A 130 -0.62 -2.03 14.33
C LEU A 130 0.56 -1.23 14.87
N VAL A 131 1.51 -0.92 13.99
CA VAL A 131 2.69 -0.12 14.28
C VAL A 131 2.72 1.03 13.27
N LYS A 132 1.91 2.07 13.54
CA LYS A 132 1.79 3.26 12.70
C LYS A 132 1.45 2.87 11.24
N THR A 133 2.35 3.08 10.28
CA THR A 133 2.15 2.74 8.86
C THR A 133 2.40 1.26 8.53
N MET A 134 2.48 0.41 9.54
CA MET A 134 2.78 -1.01 9.39
C MET A 134 1.83 -1.87 10.24
N MET A 135 1.63 -3.11 9.85
CA MET A 135 0.91 -4.12 10.62
C MET A 135 1.68 -5.44 10.62
N ARG A 136 1.90 -6.02 11.81
CA ARG A 136 2.42 -7.38 11.97
C ARG A 136 1.27 -8.33 12.22
N VAL A 137 1.22 -9.44 11.50
CA VAL A 137 0.26 -10.53 11.68
C VAL A 137 1.02 -11.77 12.14
N ASP A 138 0.66 -12.30 13.31
CA ASP A 138 1.30 -13.48 13.88
C ASP A 138 0.63 -14.75 13.36
N LEU A 139 1.47 -15.67 12.84
CA LEU A 139 0.99 -16.92 12.27
C LEU A 139 0.76 -17.95 13.38
N PRO A 140 -0.29 -18.78 13.28
CA PRO A 140 -0.57 -19.83 14.28
C PRO A 140 0.52 -20.91 14.30
N ALA A 141 1.24 -21.08 13.19
CA ALA A 141 2.42 -21.93 13.08
C ALA A 141 3.42 -21.32 12.08
N PRO A 142 4.72 -21.60 12.21
CA PRO A 142 5.72 -21.12 11.25
C PRO A 142 5.42 -21.57 9.82
N LEU A 143 5.42 -20.61 8.89
CA LEU A 143 5.26 -20.83 7.46
C LEU A 143 6.59 -21.31 6.86
N LYS A 144 6.64 -22.59 6.52
CA LYS A 144 7.83 -23.24 5.94
C LYS A 144 8.11 -22.78 4.51
N SER A 145 9.37 -22.96 4.07
CA SER A 145 9.77 -22.78 2.67
C SER A 145 8.90 -23.59 1.72
N GLY A 146 8.53 -22.99 0.60
CA GLY A 146 7.64 -23.54 -0.43
C GLY A 146 6.17 -23.69 -0.02
N LYS A 147 5.76 -23.16 1.14
CA LYS A 147 4.37 -23.22 1.61
C LYS A 147 3.70 -21.85 1.51
N ALA A 148 2.37 -21.87 1.44
CA ALA A 148 1.55 -20.68 1.39
C ALA A 148 0.61 -20.58 2.60
N PHE A 149 0.34 -19.35 3.03
CA PHE A 149 -0.63 -19.02 4.06
C PHE A 149 -1.66 -18.05 3.50
N THR A 150 -2.94 -18.30 3.81
CA THR A 150 -4.06 -17.47 3.32
C THR A 150 -4.81 -16.88 4.50
N PHE A 151 -5.01 -15.58 4.46
CA PHE A 151 -5.71 -14.81 5.49
C PHE A 151 -6.46 -13.64 4.85
N SER A 152 -7.41 -13.06 5.59
CA SER A 152 -8.17 -11.91 5.16
C SER A 152 -7.99 -10.72 6.08
N VAL A 153 -8.08 -9.52 5.50
CA VAL A 153 -8.03 -8.25 6.20
C VAL A 153 -9.21 -7.41 5.74
N ALA A 154 -10.02 -6.91 6.67
CA ALA A 154 -11.06 -5.93 6.39
C ALA A 154 -10.67 -4.57 6.96
N TRP A 155 -10.86 -3.51 6.17
CA TRP A 155 -10.31 -2.20 6.47
C TRP A 155 -11.15 -1.06 5.88
N SER A 156 -11.02 0.13 6.43
CA SER A 156 -11.58 1.36 5.86
C SER A 156 -10.78 2.60 6.26
N TYR A 157 -10.85 3.65 5.45
CA TYR A 157 -10.32 4.98 5.78
C TYR A 157 -10.98 6.08 4.96
N THR A 158 -10.91 7.31 5.48
CA THR A 158 -11.42 8.51 4.81
C THR A 158 -10.34 9.11 3.91
N LEU A 159 -10.72 9.51 2.70
CA LEU A 159 -9.83 10.17 1.76
C LEU A 159 -9.59 11.64 2.13
N VAL A 160 -8.35 12.09 1.90
CA VAL A 160 -8.00 13.50 2.08
C VAL A 160 -8.60 14.37 0.97
N ASP A 161 -8.84 15.63 1.29
CA ASP A 161 -9.30 16.65 0.36
C ASP A 161 -8.11 17.23 -0.44
N LEU A 162 -8.08 16.92 -1.74
CA LEU A 162 -6.98 17.29 -2.65
C LEU A 162 -6.95 18.79 -2.97
N LYS A 163 -8.05 19.51 -2.76
CA LYS A 163 -8.06 20.99 -2.86
C LYS A 163 -7.34 21.63 -1.67
N LYS A 164 -7.32 20.97 -0.52
CA LYS A 164 -6.67 21.46 0.70
C LYS A 164 -5.21 21.04 0.80
N ILE A 165 -4.86 19.81 0.41
CA ILE A 165 -3.49 19.31 0.47
C ILE A 165 -3.10 18.53 -0.78
N ARG A 166 -1.82 18.61 -1.14
CA ARG A 166 -1.26 17.73 -2.16
C ARG A 166 -1.03 16.34 -1.57
N ALA A 167 -1.62 15.34 -2.18
CA ALA A 167 -1.44 13.92 -1.86
C ALA A 167 -1.51 13.08 -3.13
N ARG A 168 -1.02 11.82 -3.07
CA ARG A 168 -1.17 10.85 -4.17
C ARG A 168 -2.57 10.21 -4.19
N SER A 169 -3.24 10.23 -3.05
CA SER A 169 -4.56 9.65 -2.86
C SER A 169 -5.46 10.66 -2.19
N GLY A 170 -6.70 10.79 -2.63
CA GLY A 170 -7.68 11.70 -2.07
C GLY A 170 -8.89 11.86 -2.96
N GLN A 171 -9.79 12.74 -2.52
CA GLN A 171 -10.97 13.16 -3.26
C GLN A 171 -10.86 14.64 -3.64
N GLU A 172 -11.55 15.02 -4.70
CA GLU A 172 -11.79 16.40 -5.09
C GLU A 172 -13.28 16.63 -5.40
N VAL A 173 -14.00 17.30 -4.51
CA VAL A 173 -15.38 17.74 -4.77
C VAL A 173 -15.38 18.91 -5.77
N LEU A 174 -16.09 18.75 -6.88
CA LEU A 174 -16.30 19.71 -7.96
C LEU A 174 -17.43 20.71 -7.64
N GLU A 175 -17.60 21.72 -8.48
CA GLU A 175 -18.58 22.80 -8.26
C GLU A 175 -20.04 22.33 -8.37
N ASP A 176 -20.28 21.25 -9.12
CA ASP A 176 -21.59 20.63 -9.29
C ASP A 176 -21.95 19.66 -8.14
N GLY A 177 -21.05 19.48 -7.17
CA GLY A 177 -21.24 18.61 -6.01
C GLY A 177 -20.71 17.18 -6.19
N ASN A 178 -20.32 16.79 -7.41
CA ASN A 178 -19.70 15.48 -7.67
C ASN A 178 -18.26 15.43 -7.18
N ALA A 179 -17.72 14.25 -6.93
CA ALA A 179 -16.33 14.09 -6.50
C ALA A 179 -15.48 13.28 -7.48
N ILE A 180 -14.26 13.73 -7.73
CA ILE A 180 -13.22 12.93 -8.38
C ILE A 180 -12.45 12.17 -7.30
N TYR A 181 -12.29 10.86 -7.48
CA TYR A 181 -11.49 10.02 -6.59
C TYR A 181 -10.20 9.58 -7.28
N SER A 182 -9.06 9.95 -6.71
CA SER A 182 -7.75 9.44 -7.11
C SER A 182 -7.21 8.62 -5.97
N VAL A 183 -7.05 7.31 -6.15
CA VAL A 183 -6.59 6.41 -5.08
C VAL A 183 -5.36 5.62 -5.52
N ALA A 184 -4.25 5.84 -4.83
CA ALA A 184 -3.01 5.08 -4.93
C ALA A 184 -2.67 4.48 -3.56
N GLN A 185 -1.86 3.41 -3.52
CA GLN A 185 -1.37 2.83 -2.24
C GLN A 185 -2.53 2.57 -1.25
N TRP A 186 -3.64 2.06 -1.79
CA TRP A 186 -4.97 2.28 -1.21
C TRP A 186 -5.48 1.10 -0.37
N TYR A 187 -4.71 0.02 -0.26
CA TYR A 187 -5.04 -1.20 0.49
C TYR A 187 -3.82 -1.62 1.35
N PRO A 188 -3.99 -2.47 2.38
CA PRO A 188 -2.87 -3.07 3.09
C PRO A 188 -2.00 -3.95 2.17
N ARG A 189 -0.72 -3.60 2.01
CA ARG A 189 0.18 -4.24 1.04
C ARG A 189 1.22 -5.10 1.74
N MET A 190 1.48 -6.31 1.27
CA MET A 190 2.51 -7.18 1.85
C MET A 190 3.87 -6.49 1.76
N CYS A 191 4.55 -6.38 2.90
CA CYS A 191 5.93 -5.91 2.94
C CYS A 191 6.83 -6.89 2.20
N ALA A 192 7.82 -6.38 1.47
CA ALA A 192 8.82 -7.25 0.88
C ALA A 192 9.65 -7.96 1.96
N TYR A 193 9.86 -9.27 1.82
CA TYR A 193 10.83 -10.04 2.58
C TYR A 193 11.97 -10.43 1.65
N THR A 194 13.18 -9.96 1.94
CA THR A 194 14.34 -10.11 1.06
C THR A 194 15.50 -10.79 1.76
N ASP A 195 16.38 -11.41 0.99
CA ASP A 195 17.62 -12.01 1.49
C ASP A 195 18.65 -10.97 1.98
N VAL A 196 18.48 -9.68 1.67
CA VAL A 196 19.37 -8.59 2.15
C VAL A 196 18.89 -7.99 3.46
N HIS A 197 17.58 -7.75 3.58
CA HIS A 197 17.02 -6.94 4.66
C HIS A 197 15.95 -7.65 5.49
N GLY A 198 15.61 -8.90 5.17
CA GLY A 198 14.41 -9.53 5.68
C GLY A 198 13.18 -8.68 5.36
N TRP A 199 12.32 -8.47 6.36
CA TRP A 199 11.12 -7.64 6.23
C TRP A 199 11.44 -6.15 6.06
N ARG A 200 10.94 -5.57 4.98
CA ARG A 200 11.01 -4.13 4.70
C ARG A 200 9.83 -3.38 5.35
N HIS A 201 9.89 -3.21 6.68
CA HIS A 201 8.82 -2.59 7.49
C HIS A 201 9.19 -1.22 8.08
N ARG A 202 10.05 -0.44 7.41
CA ARG A 202 10.36 0.94 7.84
C ARG A 202 9.16 1.85 7.60
N GLN A 203 8.87 2.72 8.55
CA GLN A 203 7.71 3.60 8.50
C GLN A 203 7.70 4.46 7.23
N TYR A 204 6.55 4.53 6.57
CA TYR A 204 6.33 5.38 5.40
C TYR A 204 6.04 6.81 5.86
N ILE A 205 6.83 7.75 5.35
CA ILE A 205 6.74 9.19 5.66
C ILE A 205 6.44 10.03 4.40
N GLY A 206 5.97 9.41 3.32
CA GLY A 206 5.53 10.10 2.10
C GLY A 206 6.63 10.36 1.05
N GLY A 207 7.90 10.35 1.45
CA GLY A 207 9.04 10.69 0.59
C GLY A 207 9.81 9.52 -0.06
N GLY A 208 9.31 8.28 0.04
CA GLY A 208 9.99 7.08 -0.49
C GLY A 208 9.13 6.30 -1.49
N GLU A 209 9.78 5.58 -2.40
CA GLU A 209 9.11 4.61 -3.27
C GLU A 209 9.08 3.21 -2.62
N PHE A 210 8.17 2.36 -3.10
CA PHE A 210 7.83 1.10 -2.43
C PHE A 210 8.71 -0.07 -2.88
N THR A 211 8.97 -0.97 -1.94
CA THR A 211 9.47 -2.32 -2.22
C THR A 211 8.41 -3.29 -1.77
N LEU A 212 7.72 -3.92 -2.73
CA LEU A 212 6.61 -4.85 -2.52
C LEU A 212 6.89 -6.18 -3.20
N GLU A 213 6.14 -7.20 -2.80
CA GLU A 213 6.15 -8.49 -3.49
C GLU A 213 5.32 -8.44 -4.77
N PHE A 214 5.69 -9.30 -5.73
CA PHE A 214 4.86 -9.54 -6.90
C PHE A 214 3.76 -10.55 -6.58
N GLY A 215 2.69 -10.53 -7.37
CA GLY A 215 1.65 -11.53 -7.32
C GLY A 215 0.50 -11.20 -8.26
N ASN A 216 -0.52 -12.05 -8.22
CA ASN A 216 -1.72 -11.94 -9.04
C ASN A 216 -2.83 -11.22 -8.28
N PHE A 217 -3.64 -10.48 -9.02
CA PHE A 217 -4.71 -9.66 -8.46
C PHE A 217 -6.04 -9.95 -9.14
N LEU A 218 -7.05 -10.25 -8.33
CA LEU A 218 -8.45 -10.15 -8.72
C LEU A 218 -9.08 -9.04 -7.88
N VAL A 219 -9.49 -7.95 -8.54
CA VAL A 219 -10.01 -6.76 -7.86
C VAL A 219 -11.43 -6.49 -8.32
N LYS A 220 -12.35 -6.38 -7.37
CA LYS A 220 -13.73 -5.98 -7.58
C LYS A 220 -13.93 -4.60 -6.97
N ILE A 221 -14.31 -3.64 -7.80
CA ILE A 221 -14.47 -2.24 -7.42
C ILE A 221 -15.94 -1.88 -7.55
N THR A 222 -16.56 -1.52 -6.45
CA THR A 222 -17.91 -0.96 -6.39
C THR A 222 -17.80 0.56 -6.34
N ALA A 223 -18.45 1.23 -7.29
CA ALA A 223 -18.53 2.69 -7.37
C ALA A 223 -19.97 3.11 -7.71
N PRO A 224 -20.36 4.36 -7.45
CA PRO A 224 -21.63 4.90 -7.92
C PRO A 224 -21.79 4.76 -9.45
N GLU A 225 -23.03 4.64 -9.93
CA GLU A 225 -23.35 4.33 -11.33
C GLU A 225 -22.88 5.41 -12.34
N ASP A 226 -22.69 6.63 -11.88
CA ASP A 226 -22.23 7.77 -12.66
C ASP A 226 -20.69 7.91 -12.70
N HIS A 227 -19.96 7.03 -12.00
CA HIS A 227 -18.51 7.01 -11.99
C HIS A 227 -17.94 6.06 -13.05
N ILE A 228 -16.88 6.50 -13.72
CA ILE A 228 -16.05 5.65 -14.58
C ILE A 228 -14.78 5.27 -13.84
N VAL A 229 -14.56 3.97 -13.67
CA VAL A 229 -13.36 3.43 -13.02
C VAL A 229 -12.25 3.24 -14.04
N ALA A 230 -11.11 3.89 -13.79
CA ALA A 230 -9.86 3.67 -14.52
C ALA A 230 -8.83 3.00 -13.60
N SER A 231 -8.39 1.79 -13.96
CA SER A 231 -7.46 0.99 -13.17
C SER A 231 -6.55 0.15 -14.07
N THR A 232 -5.48 -0.40 -13.50
CA THR A 232 -4.63 -1.40 -14.14
C THR A 232 -5.33 -2.75 -14.22
N GLY A 233 -5.02 -3.55 -15.24
CA GLY A 233 -5.51 -4.92 -15.39
C GLY A 233 -6.43 -5.09 -16.59
N MET A 234 -7.14 -6.20 -16.63
CA MET A 234 -8.10 -6.53 -17.69
C MET A 234 -9.52 -6.55 -17.12
N LEU A 235 -10.41 -5.71 -17.67
CA LEU A 235 -11.81 -5.65 -17.26
C LEU A 235 -12.50 -6.99 -17.55
N GLN A 236 -13.17 -7.57 -16.55
CA GLN A 236 -13.77 -8.90 -16.67
C GLN A 236 -15.26 -8.88 -17.00
N ASN A 237 -15.96 -7.77 -16.76
CA ASN A 237 -17.41 -7.64 -16.90
C ASN A 237 -17.84 -6.39 -17.69
N PRO A 238 -17.30 -6.14 -18.90
CA PRO A 238 -17.58 -4.91 -19.65
C PRO A 238 -19.06 -4.74 -20.01
N GLU A 239 -19.79 -5.83 -20.25
CA GLU A 239 -21.22 -5.79 -20.59
C GLU A 239 -22.10 -5.33 -19.41
N ASP A 240 -21.65 -5.54 -18.18
CA ASP A 240 -22.41 -5.20 -16.97
C ASP A 240 -22.17 -3.74 -16.52
N VAL A 241 -21.00 -3.17 -16.82
CA VAL A 241 -20.55 -1.89 -16.23
C VAL A 241 -20.31 -0.78 -17.24
N LEU A 242 -20.27 -1.07 -18.54
CA LEU A 242 -20.08 -0.08 -19.58
C LEU A 242 -21.32 0.01 -20.47
N THR A 243 -21.61 1.21 -20.96
CA THR A 243 -22.58 1.42 -22.06
C THR A 243 -22.02 0.93 -23.40
N ALA A 244 -22.89 0.70 -24.39
CA ALA A 244 -22.46 0.27 -25.72
C ALA A 244 -21.48 1.26 -26.39
N ASP A 245 -21.70 2.56 -26.22
CA ASP A 245 -20.80 3.60 -26.74
C ASP A 245 -19.43 3.59 -26.05
N GLN A 246 -19.39 3.32 -24.74
CA GLN A 246 -18.14 3.20 -24.00
C GLN A 246 -17.34 1.97 -24.45
N ARG A 247 -17.99 0.79 -24.59
CA ARG A 247 -17.32 -0.43 -25.09
C ARG A 247 -16.71 -0.21 -26.47
N LYS A 248 -17.47 0.39 -27.39
CA LYS A 248 -17.00 0.75 -28.73
C LYS A 248 -15.79 1.68 -28.70
N ARG A 249 -15.77 2.69 -27.83
CA ARG A 249 -14.67 3.67 -27.72
C ARG A 249 -13.42 3.08 -27.07
N LEU A 250 -13.59 2.18 -26.10
CA LEU A 250 -12.50 1.59 -25.33
C LEU A 250 -11.96 0.30 -25.96
N GLY A 251 -12.63 -0.26 -26.97
CA GLY A 251 -12.27 -1.55 -27.57
C GLY A 251 -12.44 -2.71 -26.59
N ALA A 252 -13.40 -2.58 -25.68
CA ALA A 252 -13.72 -3.53 -24.61
C ALA A 252 -14.84 -4.49 -25.02
#